data_AF-A0AAV8Y2R2-F1
#
_entry.id   AF-A0AAV8Y2R2-F1
#
_cell.length_a   1.000
_cell.length_b   1.000
_cell.length_c   1.000
_cell.angle_alpha   90.00
_cell.angle_beta   90.00
_cell.angle_gamma   90.00
#
_symmetry.space_group_name_H-M   'P 1'
#
loop_
_entity.id
_entity.type
_entity.pdbx_description
1 polymer ?
#
loop_
_entity_poly.entity_id
_entity_poly.type
_entity_poly.pdbx_seq_one_letter_code
_entity_poly.pdbx_strand_id
1 'polypeptide(L)'
;MERRLAAGWLTPLLSYSTQLWIAVGIVFLLGILGLFLIHYFYSKVQIDLKSFIFRREDIEREHWTPSDLFDSAVFSIIKLFLTQSVTKEEIPRSIIGSYFVGLFFLFSLFLTSTFSSGFSSIMTIPRYQDPIDTIEDFFRSDLEWGATQEVWTTSIANTDEVCM
;
A
#
# COMPACT_ATOMS: atom_id res chain seq x y z
N MET A 1 -32.02 16.85 -11.68
CA MET A 1 -30.84 16.98 -10.80
C MET A 1 -29.97 15.75 -11.05
N GLU A 2 -29.13 15.80 -12.08
CA GLU A 2 -28.17 14.72 -12.33
C GLU A 2 -27.11 14.77 -11.23
N ARG A 3 -27.10 13.76 -10.36
CA ARG A 3 -26.09 13.70 -9.30
C ARG A 3 -24.75 13.36 -9.94
N ARG A 4 -23.84 14.33 -10.02
CA ARG A 4 -22.49 14.13 -10.56
C ARG A 4 -21.71 13.17 -9.66
N LEU A 5 -21.20 12.09 -10.24
CA LEU A 5 -20.39 11.09 -9.53
C LEU A 5 -19.03 11.69 -9.21
N ALA A 6 -18.66 11.72 -7.93
CA ALA A 6 -17.31 12.03 -7.49
C ALA A 6 -16.39 10.81 -7.72
N ALA A 7 -16.33 10.32 -8.96
CA ALA A 7 -15.42 9.26 -9.36
C ALA A 7 -14.07 9.91 -9.72
N GLY A 8 -13.14 9.92 -8.75
CA GLY A 8 -11.78 10.41 -8.96
C GLY A 8 -10.81 9.29 -9.32
N TRP A 9 -9.70 9.63 -9.98
CA TRP A 9 -8.56 8.72 -10.22
C TRP A 9 -7.94 8.13 -8.95
N LEU A 10 -8.23 8.74 -7.79
CA LEU A 10 -7.74 8.33 -6.47
C LEU A 10 -8.65 7.32 -5.76
N THR A 11 -9.73 6.84 -6.40
CA THR A 11 -10.63 5.84 -5.81
C THR A 11 -9.94 4.55 -5.33
N PRO A 12 -8.89 4.01 -5.99
CA PRO A 12 -8.20 2.82 -5.48
C PRO A 12 -7.42 3.08 -4.18
N LEU A 13 -6.89 4.29 -4.02
CA LEU A 13 -6.13 4.69 -2.83
C LEU A 13 -7.04 4.98 -1.63
N LEU A 14 -8.32 5.22 -1.87
CA LEU A 14 -9.31 5.53 -0.84
C LEU A 14 -9.74 4.31 -0.01
N SER A 15 -9.44 3.08 -0.47
CA SER A 15 -9.78 1.84 0.25
C SER A 15 -9.17 1.74 1.63
N TYR A 16 -8.02 2.38 1.85
CA TYR A 16 -7.34 2.40 3.12
C TYR A 16 -7.15 3.83 3.62
N SER A 17 -7.26 3.98 4.94
CA SER A 17 -6.88 5.21 5.62
C SER A 17 -5.39 5.49 5.42
N THR A 18 -5.01 6.77 5.40
CA THR A 18 -3.60 7.21 5.31
C THR A 18 -2.73 6.58 6.40
N GLN A 19 -3.28 6.36 7.60
CA GLN A 19 -2.57 5.68 8.69
C GLN A 19 -2.20 4.23 8.33
N LEU A 20 -3.09 3.53 7.63
CA LEU A 20 -2.91 2.12 7.26
C LEU A 20 -1.91 2.00 6.09
N TRP A 21 -1.96 2.92 5.12
CA TRP A 21 -0.93 3.00 4.08
C TRP A 21 0.49 3.19 4.64
N ILE A 22 0.63 4.07 5.63
CA ILE A 22 1.92 4.27 6.33
C ILE A 22 2.33 2.99 7.04
N ALA A 23 1.41 2.32 7.75
CA ALA A 23 1.69 1.06 8.43
C ALA A 23 2.15 -0.04 7.45
N VAL A 24 1.52 -0.16 6.29
CA VAL A 24 1.93 -1.11 5.23
C VAL A 24 3.33 -0.79 4.73
N GLY A 25 3.64 0.49 4.50
CA GLY A 25 4.99 0.92 4.11
C GLY A 25 6.04 0.58 5.17
N ILE A 26 5.72 0.76 6.46
CA ILE A 26 6.61 0.38 7.57
C ILE A 26 6.82 -1.14 7.60
N VAL A 27 5.76 -1.93 7.48
CA VAL A 27 5.88 -3.41 7.47
C VAL A 27 6.69 -3.89 6.28
N PHE A 28 6.54 -3.27 5.11
CA PHE A 28 7.35 -3.55 3.93
C PHE A 28 8.85 -3.32 4.19
N LEU A 29 9.20 -2.17 4.78
CA LEU A 29 10.59 -1.85 5.14
C LEU A 29 11.15 -2.80 6.21
N LEU A 30 10.34 -3.15 7.23
CA LEU A 30 10.72 -4.11 8.26
C LEU A 30 10.91 -5.52 7.67
N GLY A 31 10.12 -5.90 6.66
CA GLY A 31 10.28 -7.15 5.93
C GLY A 31 11.64 -7.23 5.21
N ILE A 32 12.01 -6.17 4.49
CA ILE A 32 13.31 -6.07 3.80
C ILE A 32 14.44 -6.15 4.80
N LEU A 33 14.38 -5.36 5.87
CA LEU A 33 15.40 -5.34 6.92
C LEU A 33 15.50 -6.71 7.62
N GLY A 34 14.37 -7.36 7.90
CA GLY A 34 14.32 -8.69 8.49
C GLY A 34 14.99 -9.75 7.62
N LEU A 35 14.67 -9.82 6.33
CA LEU A 35 15.33 -10.74 5.40
C LEU A 35 16.81 -10.43 5.22
N PHE A 36 17.17 -9.15 5.09
CA PHE A 36 18.56 -8.73 4.96
C PHE A 36 19.38 -9.15 6.19
N LEU A 37 18.85 -8.96 7.41
CA LEU A 37 19.50 -9.42 8.63
C LEU A 37 19.61 -10.95 8.66
N ILE A 38 18.57 -11.69 8.29
CA ILE A 38 18.62 -13.16 8.23
C ILE A 38 19.69 -13.64 7.25
N HIS A 39 19.78 -13.03 6.07
CA HIS A 39 20.84 -13.31 5.09
C HIS A 39 22.24 -12.94 5.62
N TYR A 40 22.38 -11.77 6.24
CA TYR A 40 23.64 -11.31 6.81
C TYR A 40 24.13 -12.20 7.96
N PHE A 41 23.23 -12.59 8.88
CA PHE A 41 23.57 -13.51 9.97
C PHE A 41 23.87 -14.91 9.44
N TYR A 42 23.07 -15.41 8.48
CA TYR A 42 23.32 -16.72 7.89
C TYR A 42 24.66 -16.77 7.17
N SER A 43 25.00 -15.75 6.37
CA SER A 43 26.29 -15.69 5.67
C SER A 43 27.45 -15.62 6.64
N LYS A 44 27.39 -14.78 7.70
CA LYS A 44 28.44 -14.74 8.73
C LYS A 44 28.61 -16.06 9.48
N VAL A 45 27.51 -16.65 9.95
CA VAL A 45 27.55 -17.90 10.73
C VAL A 45 28.03 -19.07 9.87
N GLN A 46 27.61 -19.15 8.60
CA GLN A 46 28.12 -20.18 7.70
C GLN A 46 29.60 -20.01 7.38
N ILE A 47 30.07 -18.79 7.16
CA ILE A 47 31.49 -18.53 6.90
C ILE A 47 32.34 -18.98 8.10
N ASP A 48 31.92 -18.63 9.31
CA ASP A 48 32.63 -18.98 10.54
C ASP A 48 32.65 -20.50 10.78
N LEU A 49 31.50 -21.16 10.65
CA LEU A 49 31.39 -22.62 10.83
C LEU A 49 32.11 -23.42 9.71
N LYS A 50 32.01 -22.99 8.45
CA LYS A 50 32.74 -23.63 7.33
C LYS A 50 34.24 -23.47 7.47
N SER A 51 34.70 -22.32 7.98
CA SER A 51 36.14 -22.08 8.22
C SER A 51 36.71 -23.01 9.30
N PHE A 52 35.87 -23.43 10.25
CA PHE A 52 36.25 -24.34 11.32
C PHE A 52 36.21 -25.82 10.90
N ILE A 53 35.26 -26.22 10.04
CA ILE A 53 35.00 -27.64 9.73
C ILE A 53 35.65 -28.12 8.41
N PHE A 54 35.84 -27.27 7.39
CA PHE A 54 36.13 -27.74 6.02
C PHE A 54 37.50 -27.30 5.47
N ARG A 55 38.30 -28.27 4.97
CA ARG A 55 39.58 -28.07 4.30
C ARG A 55 39.35 -27.62 2.85
N ARG A 56 39.55 -26.32 2.63
CA ARG A 56 39.98 -25.53 1.43
C ARG A 56 39.53 -25.86 -0.01
N GLU A 57 39.08 -27.06 -0.39
CA GLU A 57 39.00 -27.46 -1.82
C GLU A 57 37.62 -27.29 -2.47
N ASP A 58 36.52 -27.19 -1.69
CA ASP A 58 35.16 -26.96 -2.23
C ASP A 58 34.70 -25.48 -2.14
N ILE A 59 35.63 -24.55 -1.87
CA ILE A 59 35.35 -23.10 -1.68
C ILE A 59 35.38 -22.36 -3.02
N GLU A 60 34.91 -22.99 -4.10
CA GLU A 60 34.67 -22.28 -5.35
C GLU A 60 33.16 -21.96 -5.48
N ARG A 61 32.86 -20.65 -5.46
CA ARG A 61 31.71 -19.99 -6.12
C ARG A 61 30.38 -19.82 -5.39
N GLU A 62 30.39 -19.22 -4.21
CA GLU A 62 29.23 -18.41 -3.77
C GLU A 62 29.71 -17.20 -2.95
N HIS A 63 30.53 -16.36 -3.56
CA HIS A 63 30.86 -15.05 -2.99
C HIS A 63 29.71 -14.09 -3.30
N TRP A 64 28.62 -14.19 -2.52
CA TRP A 64 27.55 -13.20 -2.58
C TRP A 64 28.11 -11.88 -2.05
N THR A 65 28.13 -10.86 -2.90
CA THR A 65 28.46 -9.52 -2.43
C THR A 65 27.31 -9.00 -1.55
N PRO A 66 27.58 -8.14 -0.56
CA PRO A 66 26.53 -7.60 0.29
C PRO A 66 25.45 -6.82 -0.47
N SER A 67 25.76 -6.27 -1.66
CA SER A 67 24.76 -5.67 -2.55
C SER A 67 23.83 -6.69 -3.18
N ASP A 68 24.35 -7.84 -3.64
CA ASP A 68 23.52 -8.88 -4.25
C ASP A 68 22.54 -9.48 -3.23
N LEU A 69 22.96 -9.59 -1.96
CA LEU A 69 22.10 -10.03 -0.86
C LEU A 69 20.97 -9.04 -0.57
N PHE A 70 21.25 -7.74 -0.68
CA PHE A 70 20.24 -6.70 -0.51
C PHE A 70 19.24 -6.73 -1.67
N ASP A 71 19.73 -6.81 -2.91
CA ASP A 71 18.87 -6.88 -4.10
C ASP A 71 17.96 -8.10 -4.03
N SER A 72 18.51 -9.26 -3.69
CA SER A 72 17.73 -10.49 -3.52
C SER A 72 16.65 -10.34 -2.43
N ALA A 73 16.97 -9.72 -1.29
CA ALA A 73 16.00 -9.48 -0.22
C ALA A 73 14.87 -8.53 -0.66
N VAL A 74 15.19 -7.45 -1.37
CA VAL A 74 14.20 -6.50 -1.89
C VAL A 74 13.28 -7.17 -2.90
N PHE A 75 13.84 -7.88 -3.89
CA PHE A 75 13.04 -8.59 -4.89
C PHE A 75 12.16 -9.66 -4.26
N SER A 76 12.66 -10.39 -3.26
CA SER A 76 11.89 -11.39 -2.53
C SER A 76 10.67 -10.80 -1.82
N ILE A 77 10.83 -9.67 -1.11
CA ILE A 77 9.72 -9.00 -0.44
C ILE A 77 8.72 -8.44 -1.44
N ILE A 78 9.18 -7.82 -2.55
CA ILE A 78 8.29 -7.33 -3.61
C ILE A 78 7.47 -8.47 -4.19
N LYS A 79 8.11 -9.59 -4.54
CA LYS A 79 7.41 -10.79 -5.04
C LYS A 79 6.37 -11.28 -4.04
N LEU A 80 6.72 -11.33 -2.76
CA LEU A 80 5.80 -11.77 -1.71
C LEU A 80 4.57 -10.85 -1.60
N PHE A 81 4.78 -9.53 -1.62
CA PHE A 81 3.71 -8.52 -1.59
C PHE A 81 2.79 -8.59 -2.80
N LEU A 82 3.37 -8.87 -3.97
CA LEU A 82 2.63 -9.13 -5.21
C LEU A 82 2.01 -10.53 -5.24
N THR A 83 2.07 -11.29 -4.14
CA THR A 83 1.58 -12.68 -4.03
C THR A 83 2.17 -13.62 -5.09
N GLN A 84 3.37 -13.30 -5.59
CA GLN A 84 4.11 -14.14 -6.53
C GLN A 84 4.91 -15.20 -5.79
N SER A 85 5.10 -16.36 -6.43
CA SER A 85 5.95 -17.43 -5.91
C SER A 85 7.41 -16.99 -5.90
N VAL A 86 8.04 -17.08 -4.72
CA VAL A 86 9.47 -16.80 -4.54
C VAL A 86 10.28 -18.03 -4.96
N THR A 87 11.38 -17.81 -5.70
CA THR A 87 12.22 -18.90 -6.21
C THR A 87 13.05 -19.50 -5.07
N LYS A 88 13.32 -20.81 -5.10
CA LYS A 88 14.07 -21.52 -4.04
C LYS A 88 15.48 -20.97 -3.77
N GLU A 89 16.06 -20.28 -4.75
CA GLU A 89 17.37 -19.64 -4.65
C GLU A 89 17.33 -18.35 -3.81
N GLU A 90 16.16 -17.72 -3.69
CA GLU A 90 15.95 -16.47 -2.94
C GLU A 90 15.54 -16.75 -1.48
N ILE A 91 15.12 -17.99 -1.18
CA ILE A 91 14.74 -18.38 0.18
C ILE A 91 16.02 -18.67 0.98
N PRO A 92 16.23 -18.03 2.15
CA PRO A 92 17.36 -18.37 2.99
C PRO A 92 17.29 -19.85 3.35
N ARG A 93 18.38 -20.60 3.15
CA ARG A 93 18.48 -22.03 3.54
C ARG A 93 18.39 -22.26 5.05
N SER A 94 18.23 -21.21 5.85
CA SER A 94 17.95 -21.26 7.28
C SER A 94 16.50 -21.67 7.54
N ILE A 95 16.29 -22.57 8.50
CA ILE A 95 14.96 -22.95 9.00
C ILE A 95 14.17 -21.70 9.45
N ILE A 96 14.84 -20.77 10.14
CA ILE A 96 14.25 -19.51 10.61
C ILE A 96 13.83 -18.63 9.43
N GLY A 97 14.66 -18.59 8.38
CA GLY A 97 14.37 -17.85 7.15
C GLY A 97 13.14 -18.40 6.41
N SER A 98 13.01 -19.72 6.34
CA SER A 98 11.84 -20.38 5.74
C SER A 98 10.55 -20.05 6.49
N TYR A 99 10.55 -20.13 7.83
CA TYR A 99 9.39 -19.73 8.63
C TYR A 99 9.06 -18.24 8.49
N PHE A 100 10.08 -17.37 8.44
CA PHE A 100 9.88 -15.93 8.25
C PHE A 100 9.20 -15.64 6.91
N VAL A 101 9.73 -16.18 5.81
CA VAL A 101 9.13 -16.02 4.47
C VAL A 101 7.70 -16.58 4.43
N GLY A 102 7.46 -17.75 5.03
CA GLY A 102 6.12 -18.33 5.12
C GLY A 102 5.12 -17.47 5.88
N LEU A 103 5.51 -16.93 7.05
CA LEU A 103 4.67 -16.01 7.84
C LEU A 103 4.41 -14.71 7.09
N PHE A 104 5.43 -14.15 6.45
CA PHE A 104 5.30 -12.91 5.69
C PHE A 104 4.41 -13.10 4.46
N PHE A 105 4.42 -14.29 3.84
CA PHE A 105 3.55 -14.64 2.73
C PHE A 105 2.09 -14.71 3.17
N LEU A 106 1.82 -15.37 4.30
CA LEU A 106 0.48 -15.40 4.90
C LEU A 106 -0.01 -13.98 5.22
N PHE A 107 0.85 -13.16 5.82
CA PHE A 107 0.52 -11.76 6.11
C PHE A 107 0.18 -10.98 4.83
N SER A 108 0.97 -11.11 3.77
CA SER A 108 0.68 -10.47 2.50
C SER A 108 -0.64 -10.93 1.90
N LEU A 109 -0.98 -12.23 2.01
CA LEU A 109 -2.23 -12.76 1.53
C LEU A 109 -3.44 -12.16 2.27
N PHE A 110 -3.33 -12.04 3.60
CA PHE A 110 -4.33 -11.36 4.42
C PHE A 110 -4.48 -9.89 4.00
N LEU A 111 -3.36 -9.18 3.82
CA LEU A 111 -3.37 -7.77 3.43
C LEU A 111 -4.08 -7.56 2.08
N THR A 112 -3.71 -8.33 1.06
CA THR A 112 -4.33 -8.25 -0.27
C THR A 112 -5.83 -8.59 -0.23
N SER A 113 -6.22 -9.59 0.56
CA SER A 113 -7.63 -9.97 0.72
C SER A 113 -8.46 -8.87 1.36
N THR A 114 -7.95 -8.23 2.42
CA THR A 114 -8.62 -7.11 3.07
C THR A 114 -8.68 -5.88 2.16
N PHE A 115 -7.62 -5.59 1.42
CA PHE A 115 -7.60 -4.49 0.45
C PHE A 115 -8.66 -4.69 -0.64
N SER A 116 -8.70 -5.88 -1.25
CA SER A 116 -9.70 -6.20 -2.28
C SER A 116 -11.13 -6.11 -1.74
N SER A 117 -11.36 -6.51 -0.48
CA SER A 117 -12.67 -6.41 0.17
C SER A 117 -13.09 -4.95 0.38
N GLY A 118 -12.20 -4.12 0.93
CA GLY A 118 -12.45 -2.68 1.11
C GLY A 118 -12.68 -1.96 -0.21
N PHE A 119 -11.87 -2.28 -1.22
CA PHE A 119 -12.00 -1.71 -2.56
C PHE A 119 -13.34 -2.08 -3.20
N SER A 120 -13.76 -3.35 -3.08
CA SER A 120 -15.09 -3.79 -3.56
C SER A 120 -16.22 -3.02 -2.87
N SER A 121 -16.11 -2.74 -1.58
CA SER A 121 -17.13 -1.96 -0.85
C SER A 121 -17.20 -0.51 -1.29
N ILE A 122 -16.09 0.09 -1.71
CA ILE A 122 -16.09 1.47 -2.20
C ILE A 122 -16.71 1.54 -3.60
N MET A 123 -16.44 0.55 -4.44
CA MET A 123 -16.97 0.51 -5.80
C MET A 123 -18.49 0.25 -5.87
N THR A 124 -19.10 -0.26 -4.80
CA THR A 124 -20.56 -0.46 -4.74
C THR A 124 -21.32 0.77 -4.26
N ILE A 125 -20.66 1.73 -3.60
CA ILE A 125 -21.31 2.92 -3.06
C ILE A 125 -21.09 4.10 -4.02
N PRO A 126 -22.15 4.64 -4.66
CA PRO A 126 -22.02 5.83 -5.49
C PRO A 126 -21.65 7.03 -4.61
N ARG A 127 -20.49 7.64 -4.87
CA ARG A 127 -20.06 8.86 -4.21
C ARG A 127 -20.63 10.05 -4.97
N TYR A 128 -21.46 10.84 -4.30
CA TYR A 128 -22.00 12.08 -4.84
C TYR A 128 -21.16 13.26 -4.36
N GLN A 129 -21.22 14.37 -5.08
CA GLN A 129 -20.74 15.66 -4.57
C GLN A 129 -21.49 16.06 -3.30
N ASP A 130 -20.87 16.94 -2.52
CA ASP A 130 -21.47 17.50 -1.32
C ASP A 130 -22.85 18.08 -1.65
N PRO A 131 -23.86 17.83 -0.80
CA PRO A 131 -25.18 18.40 -1.00
C PRO A 131 -25.11 19.93 -0.94
N ILE A 132 -26.02 20.58 -1.67
CA ILE A 132 -26.20 22.01 -1.59
C ILE A 132 -26.96 22.30 -0.29
N ASP A 133 -26.23 22.63 0.76
CA ASP A 133 -26.81 22.93 2.06
C ASP A 133 -26.91 24.45 2.33
N THR A 134 -26.08 25.26 1.67
CA THR A 134 -26.08 26.73 1.83
C THR A 134 -26.55 27.48 0.59
N ILE A 135 -26.97 28.74 0.77
CA ILE A 135 -27.35 29.63 -0.33
C ILE A 135 -26.14 29.92 -1.23
N GLU A 136 -24.94 30.02 -0.64
CA GLU A 136 -23.69 30.19 -1.38
C GLU A 136 -23.35 28.94 -2.21
N ASP A 137 -23.52 27.73 -1.65
CA ASP A 137 -23.35 26.49 -2.40
C ASP A 137 -24.37 26.37 -3.54
N PHE A 138 -25.59 26.89 -3.35
CA PHE A 138 -26.61 26.93 -4.39
C PHE A 138 -26.24 27.90 -5.51
N PHE A 139 -25.75 29.09 -5.16
CA PHE A 139 -25.29 30.07 -6.13
C PHE A 139 -24.06 29.57 -6.91
N ARG A 140 -23.13 28.88 -6.24
CA ARG A 140 -21.95 28.26 -6.86
C ARG A 140 -22.27 26.99 -7.64
N SER A 141 -23.35 26.32 -7.30
CA SER A 141 -23.82 25.19 -8.09
C SER A 141 -24.28 25.74 -9.44
N ASP A 142 -23.61 25.30 -10.52
CA ASP A 142 -23.92 25.62 -11.92
C ASP A 142 -25.24 24.94 -12.37
N LEU A 143 -26.26 25.00 -11.51
CA LEU A 143 -27.59 24.48 -11.71
C LEU A 143 -28.44 25.57 -12.36
N GLU A 144 -29.18 25.21 -13.40
CA GLU A 144 -30.22 26.09 -13.94
C GLU A 144 -31.38 26.15 -12.94
N TRP A 145 -31.64 27.34 -12.41
CA TRP A 145 -32.76 27.63 -11.53
C TRP A 145 -33.48 28.90 -11.99
N GLY A 146 -34.74 29.05 -11.58
CA GLY A 146 -35.56 30.21 -11.93
C GLY A 146 -36.30 30.74 -10.71
N ALA A 147 -36.43 32.06 -10.62
CA ALA A 147 -37.26 32.72 -9.62
C ALA A 147 -38.42 33.47 -10.29
N THR A 148 -39.49 33.68 -9.54
CA THR A 148 -40.71 34.34 -10.03
C THR A 148 -40.55 35.85 -10.23
N GLN A 149 -39.59 36.48 -9.54
CA GLN A 149 -39.31 37.92 -9.61
C GLN A 149 -37.81 38.20 -9.48
N GLU A 150 -37.34 39.29 -10.10
CA GLU A 150 -35.93 39.74 -10.13
C GLU A 150 -35.35 40.07 -8.74
N VAL A 151 -36.22 40.40 -7.77
CA VAL A 151 -35.79 40.70 -6.40
C VAL A 151 -35.20 39.46 -5.73
N TRP A 152 -35.74 38.27 -6.02
CA TRP A 152 -35.28 37.01 -5.46
C TRP A 152 -33.93 36.57 -6.03
N THR A 153 -33.68 36.84 -7.33
CA THR A 153 -32.37 36.54 -7.92
C THR A 153 -31.29 37.46 -7.34
N THR A 154 -31.63 38.72 -7.12
CA THR A 154 -30.71 39.72 -6.56
C THR A 154 -30.45 39.47 -5.08
N SER A 155 -31.44 39.02 -4.31
CA SER A 155 -31.24 38.70 -2.89
C SER A 155 -30.31 37.52 -2.71
N ILE A 156 -30.48 36.44 -3.50
CA ILE A 156 -29.64 35.24 -3.44
C ILE A 156 -28.19 35.54 -3.85
N ALA A 157 -27.98 36.44 -4.82
CA ALA A 157 -26.64 36.83 -5.29
C ALA A 157 -25.87 37.74 -4.30
N ASN A 158 -26.55 38.36 -3.34
CA ASN A 158 -25.97 39.29 -2.36
C ASN A 158 -25.93 38.71 -0.94
N THR A 159 -26.11 37.40 -0.78
CA THR A 159 -26.17 36.75 0.53
C THR A 159 -24.77 36.38 1.03
N ASP A 160 -24.24 37.13 2.00
CA ASP A 160 -23.00 36.81 2.73
C ASP A 160 -23.27 35.92 3.97
N GLU A 161 -24.15 34.94 3.86
CA GLU A 161 -24.47 34.06 5.00
C GLU A 161 -23.35 33.04 5.23
N VAL A 162 -22.43 33.39 6.14
CA VAL A 162 -21.50 32.47 6.77
C VAL A 162 -22.28 31.62 7.77
N CYS A 163 -22.63 30.39 7.40
CA CYS A 163 -23.21 29.44 8.34
C CYS A 163 -22.17 29.08 9.42
N MET A 164 -22.50 29.32 10.69
CA MET A 164 -21.84 28.69 11.85
C MET A 164 -22.27 27.24 11.99
#